data_AF-F7XA76-F1
#
_entry.id   AF-F7XA76-F1
#
_cell.length_a   1.000
_cell.length_b   1.000
_cell.length_c   1.000
_cell.angle_alpha   90.00
_cell.angle_beta   90.00
_cell.angle_gamma   90.00
#
_symmetry.space_group_name_H-M   'P 1'
#
loop_
_entity.id
_entity.type
_entity.pdbx_description
1 polymer ?
#
loop_
_entity_poly.entity_id
_entity_poly.type
_entity_poly.pdbx_seq_one_letter_code
_entity_poly.pdbx_strand_id
1 'polypeptide(L)'
;MEELLLSTAELVAVLPPRDRPEAFLRDRYFSTTVLSDMEQIVFDKILPDRELAPFVHPDVPGKDSANRGFKATSFTPAYVKPQNTLRPGGNMIRMPGEPIGGRNSPAQRYAYNLATIIDDQDQRITRREEFMCSQVIRTGQVIVEGEDYPTQTVNFGRNAALTIALAGAARWGEAGVDPMDDVEAWVQLLSDTSGFTAREVLLGPGAAGLLKKSLRFLEALDNRRQDGGIMQLGPVSTGAENKYYAVLGTIGELTFIQYSQPYTVGGVRNNFWPSMGVGIFDPFGFMGHFAYGAILDNDALLSMERFPDMWRERNPSRTIVQTQAAPLPIAPEPDASLFALVR
;
A
#
# COMPACT_ATOMS: atom_id res chain seq x y z
N MET A 1 7.90 -32.38 30.21
CA MET A 1 7.11 -31.50 29.32
C MET A 1 8.13 -30.63 28.62
N GLU A 2 8.43 -30.92 27.36
CA GLU A 2 9.23 -30.01 26.52
C GLU A 2 8.63 -28.60 26.58
N GLU A 3 9.48 -27.59 26.66
CA GLU A 3 9.07 -26.20 26.59
C GLU A 3 8.40 -25.94 25.23
N LEU A 4 7.07 -25.84 25.23
CA LEU A 4 6.26 -25.36 24.09
C LEU A 4 6.46 -23.84 23.79
N LEU A 5 7.67 -23.31 24.02
CA LEU A 5 8.07 -21.98 23.60
C LEU A 5 8.96 -22.14 22.37
N LEU A 6 8.54 -21.54 21.26
CA LEU A 6 9.31 -21.48 20.03
C LEU A 6 10.23 -20.26 20.09
N SER A 7 11.45 -20.43 19.61
CA SER A 7 12.36 -19.31 19.37
C SER A 7 11.87 -18.42 18.22
N THR A 8 12.33 -17.18 18.16
CA THR A 8 12.01 -16.25 17.05
C THR A 8 12.30 -16.86 15.68
N ALA A 9 13.41 -17.60 15.54
CA ALA A 9 13.77 -18.27 14.29
C ALA A 9 12.76 -19.35 13.88
N GLU A 10 12.24 -20.11 14.86
CA GLU A 10 11.21 -21.12 14.62
C GLU A 10 9.86 -20.46 14.31
N LEU A 11 9.51 -19.36 14.97
CA LEU A 11 8.29 -18.58 14.68
C LEU A 11 8.29 -18.02 13.25
N VAL A 12 9.44 -17.57 12.75
CA VAL A 12 9.62 -17.14 11.35
C VAL A 12 9.47 -18.33 10.38
N ALA A 13 9.98 -19.51 10.74
CA ALA A 13 9.95 -20.72 9.88
C ALA A 13 8.59 -21.45 9.84
N VAL A 14 7.69 -21.19 10.81
CA VAL A 14 6.35 -21.81 10.89
C VAL A 14 5.40 -21.37 9.75
N LEU A 15 5.82 -20.45 8.88
CA LEU A 15 5.02 -19.95 7.76
C LEU A 15 4.97 -20.94 6.58
N PRO A 16 3.83 -21.62 6.40
CA PRO A 16 3.10 -21.35 5.16
C PRO A 16 1.58 -21.28 5.39
N PRO A 17 0.90 -20.24 4.89
CA PRO A 17 -0.54 -20.36 4.68
C PRO A 17 -1.03 -19.86 3.31
N ARG A 18 -2.18 -20.42 2.96
CA ARG A 18 -3.05 -20.07 1.84
C ARG A 18 -3.82 -18.82 2.25
N ASP A 19 -3.90 -17.83 1.36
CA ASP A 19 -4.63 -16.56 1.53
C ASP A 19 -3.86 -15.45 2.28
N ARG A 20 -2.68 -15.08 1.77
CA ARG A 20 -2.03 -13.81 2.16
C ARG A 20 -2.85 -12.65 1.55
N PRO A 21 -3.19 -11.59 2.31
CA PRO A 21 -3.70 -10.38 1.70
C PRO A 21 -2.67 -9.88 0.68
N GLU A 22 -3.11 -9.70 -0.56
CA GLU A 22 -2.24 -9.19 -1.61
C GLU A 22 -1.91 -7.72 -1.30
N ALA A 23 -0.63 -7.42 -1.10
CA ALA A 23 -0.14 -6.07 -0.85
C ALA A 23 0.06 -5.35 -2.19
N PHE A 24 -1.02 -5.20 -2.95
CA PHE A 24 -0.99 -4.77 -4.35
C PHE A 24 -0.33 -3.40 -4.52
N LEU A 25 -0.70 -2.40 -3.71
CA LEU A 25 -0.14 -1.06 -3.78
C LEU A 25 1.31 -1.05 -3.32
N ARG A 26 1.62 -1.76 -2.23
CA ARG A 26 3.00 -1.88 -1.72
C ARG A 26 3.91 -2.52 -2.75
N ASP A 27 3.58 -3.71 -3.23
CA ASP A 27 4.47 -4.50 -4.09
C ASP A 27 4.64 -3.85 -5.48
N ARG A 28 3.63 -3.10 -5.95
CA ARG A 28 3.65 -2.43 -7.26
C ARG A 28 4.33 -1.06 -7.24
N TYR A 29 4.09 -0.24 -6.21
CA TYR A 29 4.57 1.16 -6.16
C TYR A 29 5.67 1.40 -5.14
N PHE A 30 5.81 0.53 -4.13
CA PHE A 30 6.79 0.61 -3.05
C PHE A 30 7.66 -0.65 -3.00
N SER A 31 8.21 -1.05 -4.16
CA SER A 31 8.89 -2.33 -4.33
C SER A 31 10.23 -2.45 -3.62
N THR A 32 10.85 -1.33 -3.24
CA THR A 32 12.19 -1.32 -2.65
C THR A 32 12.10 -1.27 -1.14
N THR A 33 12.46 -2.37 -0.47
CA THR A 33 12.56 -2.40 1.00
C THR A 33 13.86 -1.76 1.50
N VAL A 34 13.77 -0.93 2.53
CA VAL A 34 14.91 -0.35 3.23
C VAL A 34 14.83 -0.73 4.72
N LEU A 35 15.89 -1.34 5.25
CA LEU A 35 16.00 -1.63 6.68
C LEU A 35 16.92 -0.58 7.32
N SER A 36 16.44 0.07 8.38
CA SER A 36 17.24 1.05 9.14
C SER A 36 17.64 0.45 10.49
N ASP A 37 18.93 0.48 10.79
CA ASP A 37 19.48 0.12 12.11
C ASP A 37 19.22 1.20 13.19
N MET A 38 18.77 2.38 12.76
CA MET A 38 18.36 3.46 13.64
C MET A 38 16.84 3.47 13.82
N GLU A 39 16.40 3.94 14.98
CA GLU A 39 14.98 4.20 15.24
C GLU A 39 14.39 5.23 14.26
N GLN A 40 15.21 6.22 13.87
CA GLN A 40 14.83 7.23 12.88
C GLN A 40 15.18 6.76 11.47
N ILE A 41 14.25 6.96 10.55
CA ILE A 41 14.50 6.81 9.12
C ILE A 41 14.82 8.20 8.56
N VAL A 42 16.03 8.35 8.01
CA VAL A 42 16.49 9.60 7.39
C VAL A 42 16.40 9.47 5.87
N PHE A 43 15.83 10.47 5.22
CA PHE A 43 15.76 10.52 3.76
C PHE A 43 16.13 11.90 3.23
N ASP A 44 16.91 11.89 2.15
CA ASP A 44 17.40 13.09 1.47
C ASP A 44 16.66 13.27 0.14
N LYS A 45 16.04 14.44 -0.05
CA LYS A 45 15.48 14.85 -1.34
C LYS A 45 16.41 15.83 -2.03
N ILE A 46 16.85 15.47 -3.24
CA ILE A 46 17.59 16.35 -4.14
C ILE A 46 16.57 17.08 -5.01
N LEU A 47 16.60 18.41 -5.03
CA LEU A 47 15.68 19.20 -5.85
C LEU A 47 16.08 19.14 -7.33
N PRO A 48 15.15 18.86 -8.26
CA PRO A 48 15.47 18.91 -9.69
C PRO A 48 15.74 20.35 -10.11
N ASP A 49 16.86 20.57 -10.80
CA ASP A 49 17.21 21.85 -11.41
C ASP A 49 16.80 21.80 -12.89
N ARG A 50 15.95 22.75 -13.31
CA ARG A 50 15.44 22.90 -14.68
C ARG A 50 15.83 24.24 -15.28
N GLU A 51 16.81 24.93 -14.72
CA GLU A 51 17.27 26.19 -15.28
C GLU A 51 17.94 25.98 -16.64
N LEU A 52 17.51 26.78 -17.62
CA LEU A 52 18.17 26.86 -18.91
C LEU A 52 19.51 27.59 -18.75
N ALA A 53 20.56 27.05 -19.35
CA ALA A 53 21.86 27.71 -19.36
C ALA A 53 21.73 29.09 -20.02
N PRO A 54 22.25 30.17 -19.40
CA PRO A 54 22.18 31.50 -19.98
C PRO A 54 23.06 31.59 -21.21
N PHE A 55 22.58 32.27 -22.26
CA PHE A 55 23.45 32.64 -23.39
C PHE A 55 24.45 33.70 -22.93
N VAL A 56 25.74 33.46 -23.16
CA VAL A 56 26.81 34.39 -22.84
C VAL A 56 27.57 34.73 -24.12
N HIS A 57 27.88 36.01 -24.30
CA HIS A 57 28.72 36.47 -25.40
C HIS A 57 30.14 35.86 -25.26
N PRO A 58 30.80 35.42 -26.34
CA PRO A 58 32.11 34.74 -26.27
C PRO A 58 33.19 35.53 -25.51
N ASP A 59 33.10 36.86 -25.57
CA ASP A 59 34.08 37.78 -24.95
C ASP A 59 33.79 38.11 -23.48
N VAL A 60 32.74 37.54 -22.87
CA VAL A 60 32.37 37.79 -21.48
C VAL A 60 32.46 36.48 -20.68
N PRO A 61 33.10 36.47 -19.50
CA PRO A 61 33.15 35.28 -18.67
C PRO A 61 31.75 34.84 -18.25
N GLY A 62 31.52 33.52 -18.30
CA GLY A 62 30.27 32.90 -17.85
C GLY A 62 29.98 33.22 -16.38
N LYS A 63 28.70 33.21 -16.03
CA LYS A 63 28.27 33.32 -14.63
C LYS A 63 28.20 31.93 -14.01
N ASP A 64 28.72 31.80 -12.78
CA ASP A 64 28.62 30.56 -12.01
C ASP A 64 27.16 30.24 -11.70
N SER A 65 26.74 29.01 -11.98
CA SER A 65 25.43 28.49 -11.56
C SER A 65 25.45 28.15 -10.07
N ALA A 66 24.31 28.29 -9.41
CA ALA A 66 24.19 27.92 -8.00
C ALA A 66 24.32 26.39 -7.83
N ASN A 67 25.03 25.94 -6.78
CA ASN A 67 25.09 24.53 -6.44
C ASN A 67 23.73 24.04 -5.95
N ARG A 68 23.37 22.81 -6.36
CA ARG A 68 22.09 22.19 -6.02
C ARG A 68 21.97 21.96 -4.51
N GLY A 69 20.85 22.38 -3.93
CA GLY A 69 20.50 22.10 -2.54
C GLY A 69 19.87 20.72 -2.36
N PHE A 70 20.02 20.14 -1.16
CA PHE A 70 19.31 18.95 -0.72
C PHE A 70 18.51 19.24 0.56
N LYS A 71 17.43 18.49 0.81
CA LYS A 71 16.67 18.57 2.05
C LYS A 71 16.66 17.20 2.73
N ALA A 72 17.28 17.12 3.90
CA ALA A 72 17.20 15.95 4.78
C ALA A 72 15.95 16.03 5.65
N THR A 73 15.15 14.97 5.69
CA THR A 73 14.01 14.84 6.60
C THR A 73 14.18 13.52 7.37
N SER A 74 14.09 13.57 8.69
CA SER A 74 14.10 12.37 9.54
C SER A 74 12.71 12.15 10.13
N PHE A 75 12.29 10.90 10.24
CA PHE A 75 11.03 10.52 10.85
C PHE A 75 11.15 9.21 11.64
N THR A 76 10.50 9.16 12.79
CA THR A 76 10.39 7.95 13.61
C THR A 76 9.08 7.23 13.26
N PRO A 77 9.12 6.04 12.63
CA PRO A 77 7.91 5.29 12.30
C PRO A 77 7.18 4.86 13.57
N ALA A 78 5.85 4.81 13.53
CA ALA A 78 5.10 4.22 14.63
C ALA A 78 5.20 2.70 14.60
N TYR A 79 5.16 2.12 15.79
CA TYR A 79 5.14 0.69 15.97
C TYR A 79 3.75 0.10 15.76
N VAL A 80 3.70 -0.98 14.99
CA VAL A 80 2.54 -1.83 14.82
C VAL A 80 2.80 -3.14 15.57
N LYS A 81 2.09 -3.37 16.68
CA LYS A 81 2.31 -4.51 17.58
C LYS A 81 1.01 -5.28 17.89
N PRO A 82 0.37 -5.96 16.91
CA PRO A 82 -0.76 -6.82 17.21
C PRO A 82 -0.36 -7.91 18.22
N GLN A 83 -1.14 -8.04 19.29
CA GLN A 83 -0.91 -9.00 20.36
C GLN A 83 -2.14 -9.89 20.53
N ASN A 84 -1.91 -11.18 20.68
CA ASN A 84 -2.95 -12.17 20.94
C ASN A 84 -2.56 -13.03 22.13
N THR A 85 -3.56 -13.40 22.92
CA THR A 85 -3.39 -14.27 24.08
C THR A 85 -3.97 -15.65 23.79
N LEU A 86 -3.12 -16.66 23.81
CA LEU A 86 -3.52 -18.06 23.70
C LEU A 86 -3.81 -18.61 25.11
N ARG A 87 -5.09 -18.81 25.38
CA ARG A 87 -5.58 -19.35 26.66
C ARG A 87 -5.58 -20.89 26.63
N PRO A 88 -5.27 -21.57 27.74
CA PRO A 88 -5.28 -23.03 27.80
C PRO A 88 -6.59 -23.68 27.31
N GLY A 89 -7.73 -23.07 27.66
CA GLY A 89 -9.05 -23.56 27.26
C GLY A 89 -9.31 -23.52 25.75
N GLY A 90 -8.67 -22.61 25.01
CA GLY A 90 -8.81 -22.53 23.54
C GLY A 90 -8.23 -23.75 22.81
N ASN A 91 -7.24 -24.41 23.41
CA ASN A 91 -6.59 -25.60 22.83
C ASN A 91 -7.36 -26.90 23.11
N MET A 92 -8.34 -26.86 24.01
CA MET A 92 -9.21 -28.00 24.33
C MET A 92 -10.38 -28.11 23.35
N ILE A 93 -10.69 -27.04 22.63
CA ILE A 93 -11.73 -26.99 21.60
C ILE A 93 -11.23 -27.69 20.34
N ARG A 94 -12.11 -28.42 19.66
CA ARG A 94 -11.80 -29.09 18.38
C ARG A 94 -11.45 -28.08 17.30
N MET A 95 -10.62 -28.49 16.35
CA MET A 95 -10.34 -27.70 15.17
C MET A 95 -11.46 -27.77 14.13
N PRO A 96 -11.62 -26.72 13.30
CA PRO A 96 -12.36 -26.84 12.05
C PRO A 96 -11.82 -28.03 11.23
N GLY A 97 -12.71 -28.93 10.80
CA GLY A 97 -12.34 -30.14 10.03
C GLY A 97 -11.97 -31.37 10.87
N GLU A 98 -11.93 -31.28 12.21
CA GLU A 98 -11.70 -32.43 13.08
C GLU A 98 -12.99 -33.26 13.28
N PRO A 99 -12.94 -34.61 13.18
CA PRO A 99 -14.12 -35.44 13.41
C PRO A 99 -14.65 -35.26 14.85
N ILE A 100 -15.96 -35.40 15.00
CA ILE A 100 -16.62 -35.39 16.32
C ILE A 100 -16.08 -36.61 17.11
N GLY A 101 -15.36 -36.35 18.19
CA GLY A 101 -14.61 -37.36 18.96
C GLY A 101 -13.14 -37.03 19.15
N GLY A 102 -12.58 -36.13 18.32
CA GLY A 102 -11.20 -35.68 18.42
C GLY A 102 -10.18 -36.67 17.84
N ARG A 103 -9.34 -36.21 16.92
CA ARG A 103 -8.22 -36.98 16.34
C ARG A 103 -6.86 -36.42 16.74
N ASN A 104 -6.78 -35.10 16.98
CA ASN A 104 -5.53 -34.40 17.22
C ASN A 104 -5.27 -34.25 18.72
N SER A 105 -4.00 -34.35 19.11
CA SER A 105 -3.59 -34.14 20.50
C SER A 105 -3.68 -32.66 20.89
N PRO A 106 -3.82 -32.32 22.19
CA PRO A 106 -3.79 -30.92 22.64
C PRO A 106 -2.51 -30.16 22.21
N ALA A 107 -1.37 -30.85 22.08
CA ALA A 107 -0.12 -30.26 21.60
C ALA A 107 -0.17 -29.92 20.10
N GLN A 108 -0.73 -30.81 19.27
CA GLN A 108 -1.00 -30.50 17.86
C GLN A 108 -2.01 -29.36 17.73
N ARG A 109 -2.97 -29.29 18.66
CA ARG A 109 -3.95 -28.21 18.67
C ARG A 109 -3.34 -26.84 18.97
N TYR A 110 -2.45 -26.83 19.95
CA TYR A 110 -1.66 -25.66 20.32
C TYR A 110 -0.82 -25.14 19.14
N ALA A 111 -0.08 -26.02 18.45
CA ALA A 111 0.81 -25.62 17.36
C ALA A 111 0.07 -24.97 16.18
N TYR A 112 -1.09 -25.51 15.79
CA TYR A 112 -1.92 -24.91 14.74
C TYR A 112 -2.51 -23.56 15.18
N ASN A 113 -3.06 -23.47 16.39
CA ASN A 113 -3.61 -22.22 16.91
C ASN A 113 -2.54 -21.13 16.95
N LEU A 114 -1.31 -21.49 17.34
CA LEU A 114 -0.16 -20.61 17.32
C LEU A 114 0.16 -20.13 15.90
N ALA A 115 0.25 -21.05 14.93
CA ALA A 115 0.49 -20.71 13.53
C ALA A 115 -0.61 -19.79 12.95
N THR A 116 -1.88 -20.06 13.26
CA THR A 116 -3.02 -19.21 12.84
C THR A 116 -2.96 -17.81 13.46
N ILE A 117 -2.54 -17.70 14.72
CA ILE A 117 -2.38 -16.39 15.37
C ILE A 117 -1.27 -15.57 14.72
N ILE A 118 -0.11 -16.18 14.49
CA ILE A 118 1.02 -15.50 13.84
C ILE A 118 0.65 -15.05 12.43
N ASP A 119 -0.07 -15.89 11.69
CA ASP A 119 -0.57 -15.54 10.36
C ASP A 119 -1.56 -14.36 10.43
N ASP A 120 -2.57 -14.40 11.30
CA ASP A 120 -3.51 -13.27 11.45
C ASP A 120 -2.78 -11.97 11.87
N GLN A 121 -1.76 -12.06 12.71
CA GLN A 121 -0.90 -10.92 13.08
C GLN A 121 -0.17 -10.36 11.85
N ASP A 122 0.48 -11.19 11.06
CA ASP A 122 1.18 -10.77 9.83
C ASP A 122 0.21 -10.17 8.80
N GLN A 123 -0.96 -10.77 8.62
CA GLN A 123 -1.98 -10.24 7.73
C GLN A 123 -2.51 -8.88 8.19
N ARG A 124 -2.66 -8.64 9.51
CA ARG A 124 -3.06 -7.33 10.05
C ARG A 124 -1.98 -6.28 9.82
N ILE A 125 -0.70 -6.63 9.95
CA ILE A 125 0.41 -5.73 9.65
C ILE A 125 0.40 -5.40 8.15
N THR A 126 0.32 -6.41 7.28
CA THR A 126 0.26 -6.20 5.82
C THR A 126 -0.92 -5.30 5.40
N ARG A 127 -2.10 -5.48 6.02
CA ARG A 127 -3.25 -4.58 5.80
C ARG A 127 -2.97 -3.14 6.25
N ARG A 128 -2.21 -2.95 7.33
CA ARG A 128 -1.81 -1.61 7.79
C ARG A 128 -0.82 -0.97 6.82
N GLU A 129 0.13 -1.73 6.29
CA GLU A 129 1.07 -1.26 5.27
C GLU A 129 0.35 -0.81 4.01
N GLU A 130 -0.57 -1.63 3.50
CA GLU A 130 -1.39 -1.31 2.33
C GLU A 130 -2.26 -0.04 2.56
N PHE A 131 -2.79 0.13 3.77
CA PHE A 131 -3.51 1.34 4.16
C PHE A 131 -2.62 2.59 4.10
N MET A 132 -1.38 2.51 4.60
CA MET A 132 -0.43 3.60 4.55
C MET A 132 -0.03 3.92 3.10
N CYS A 133 0.26 2.91 2.28
CA CYS A 133 0.55 3.07 0.84
C CYS A 133 -0.60 3.80 0.13
N SER A 134 -1.85 3.39 0.38
CA SER A 134 -3.03 4.07 -0.17
C SER A 134 -3.12 5.54 0.27
N GLN A 135 -2.85 5.87 1.54
CA GLN A 135 -2.87 7.26 1.99
C GLN A 135 -1.82 8.12 1.27
N VAL A 136 -0.59 7.60 1.13
CA VAL A 136 0.49 8.31 0.44
C VAL A 136 0.14 8.57 -1.02
N ILE A 137 -0.34 7.56 -1.75
CA ILE A 137 -0.73 7.73 -3.15
C ILE A 137 -1.91 8.70 -3.29
N ARG A 138 -2.86 8.70 -2.34
CA ARG A 138 -4.06 9.56 -2.44
C ARG A 138 -3.83 11.00 -2.04
N THR A 139 -2.95 11.25 -1.07
CA THR A 139 -2.83 12.58 -0.45
C THR A 139 -1.42 13.16 -0.52
N GLY A 140 -0.41 12.36 -0.86
CA GLY A 140 1.00 12.74 -0.74
C GLY A 140 1.48 12.76 0.71
N GLN A 141 0.69 12.24 1.65
CA GLN A 141 0.96 12.26 3.08
C GLN A 141 0.50 10.94 3.72
N VAL A 142 1.11 10.57 4.84
CA VAL A 142 0.63 9.49 5.70
C VAL A 142 0.35 10.05 7.09
N ILE A 143 -0.84 9.73 7.62
CA ILE A 143 -1.22 10.10 8.98
C ILE A 143 -1.04 8.85 9.83
N VAL A 144 -0.14 8.96 10.79
CA VAL A 144 0.19 7.90 11.72
C VAL A 144 -0.46 8.23 13.06
N GLU A 145 -1.50 7.47 13.40
CA GLU A 145 -2.27 7.62 14.63
C GLU A 145 -2.43 6.28 15.35
N GLY A 146 -2.44 6.32 16.68
CA GLY A 146 -2.68 5.17 17.55
C GLY A 146 -3.31 5.61 18.86
N GLU A 147 -3.95 4.69 19.59
CA GLU A 147 -4.59 4.99 20.89
C GLU A 147 -3.59 5.56 21.91
N ASP A 148 -2.36 5.04 21.90
CA ASP A 148 -1.25 5.47 22.76
C ASP A 148 -0.13 6.19 21.98
N TYR A 149 -0.40 6.63 20.74
CA TYR A 149 0.60 7.29 19.89
C TYR A 149 0.06 8.63 19.39
N PRO A 150 0.75 9.77 19.63
CA PRO A 150 0.27 11.06 19.18
C PRO A 150 0.14 11.07 17.66
N THR A 151 -0.95 11.62 17.14
CA THR A 151 -1.16 11.75 15.69
C THR A 151 -0.03 12.55 15.07
N GLN A 152 0.74 11.92 14.18
CA GLN A 152 1.80 12.55 13.43
C GLN A 152 1.51 12.44 11.94
N THR A 153 1.68 13.54 11.22
CA THR A 153 1.49 13.59 9.77
C THR A 153 2.85 13.71 9.10
N VAL A 154 3.18 12.74 8.26
CA VAL A 154 4.35 12.81 7.37
C VAL A 154 3.87 13.32 6.03
N ASN A 155 4.29 14.52 5.67
CA ASN A 155 3.95 15.14 4.40
C ASN A 155 5.17 15.10 3.46
N PHE A 156 5.04 14.42 2.33
CA PHE A 156 6.10 14.30 1.33
C PHE A 156 6.18 15.52 0.39
N GLY A 157 5.24 16.46 0.51
CA GLY A 157 5.26 17.73 -0.22
C GLY A 157 4.74 17.63 -1.65
N ARG A 158 3.74 16.78 -1.88
CA ARG A 158 3.08 16.69 -3.19
C ARG A 158 2.43 18.03 -3.57
N ASN A 159 2.55 18.42 -4.83
CA ASN A 159 1.86 19.59 -5.37
C ASN A 159 0.34 19.45 -5.18
N ALA A 160 -0.28 20.48 -4.61
CA ALA A 160 -1.71 20.51 -4.32
C ALA A 160 -2.58 20.37 -5.58
N ALA A 161 -2.08 20.79 -6.76
CA ALA A 161 -2.79 20.66 -8.03
C ALA A 161 -3.03 19.18 -8.43
N LEU A 162 -2.21 18.25 -7.93
CA LEU A 162 -2.31 16.81 -8.21
C LEU A 162 -3.33 16.09 -7.29
N THR A 163 -4.04 16.84 -6.45
CA THR A 163 -5.12 16.32 -5.60
C THR A 163 -6.43 16.96 -6.02
N ILE A 164 -7.24 16.23 -6.79
CA ILE A 164 -8.43 16.76 -7.46
C ILE A 164 -9.69 16.22 -6.79
N ALA A 165 -10.71 17.05 -6.65
CA ALA A 165 -12.04 16.62 -6.21
C ALA A 165 -13.09 17.26 -7.13
N LEU A 166 -13.75 16.44 -7.94
CA LEU A 166 -14.82 16.88 -8.83
C LEU A 166 -16.10 17.14 -8.02
N ALA A 167 -16.71 18.30 -8.25
CA ALA A 167 -17.90 18.74 -7.56
C ALA A 167 -18.97 19.24 -8.54
N GLY A 168 -20.24 19.21 -8.10
CA GLY A 168 -21.36 19.72 -8.89
C GLY A 168 -21.50 19.01 -10.24
N ALA A 169 -21.61 19.80 -11.32
CA ALA A 169 -21.85 19.31 -12.68
C ALA A 169 -20.63 18.66 -13.35
N ALA A 170 -19.43 18.78 -12.76
CA ALA A 170 -18.20 18.17 -13.28
C ALA A 170 -18.03 16.70 -12.83
N ARG A 171 -18.92 16.18 -11.98
CA ARG A 171 -18.82 14.81 -11.46
C ARG A 171 -19.06 13.78 -12.57
N TRP A 172 -18.36 12.66 -12.47
CA TRP A 172 -18.60 11.55 -13.38
C TRP A 172 -20.02 11.00 -13.20
N GLY A 173 -20.69 10.78 -14.33
CA GLY A 173 -22.08 10.32 -14.37
C GLY A 173 -23.13 11.43 -14.43
N GLU A 174 -22.74 12.70 -14.40
CA GLU A 174 -23.62 13.82 -14.76
C GLU A 174 -23.72 13.95 -16.30
N ALA A 175 -24.78 14.60 -16.79
CA ALA A 175 -25.01 14.73 -18.22
C ALA A 175 -23.95 15.61 -18.90
N GLY A 176 -23.36 15.10 -19.98
CA GLY A 176 -22.34 15.83 -20.76
C GLY A 176 -20.91 15.72 -20.23
N VAL A 177 -20.66 14.94 -19.18
CA VAL A 177 -19.31 14.65 -18.67
C VAL A 177 -18.82 13.32 -19.24
N ASP A 178 -17.75 13.35 -20.04
CA ASP A 178 -17.03 12.14 -20.47
C ASP A 178 -15.80 11.92 -19.57
N PRO A 179 -15.74 10.82 -18.80
CA PRO A 179 -14.57 10.46 -17.99
C PRO A 179 -13.23 10.44 -18.75
N MET A 180 -13.23 10.19 -20.07
CA MET A 180 -11.98 10.15 -20.84
C MET A 180 -11.33 11.52 -21.01
N ASP A 181 -12.12 12.60 -21.10
CA ASP A 181 -11.58 13.96 -21.22
C ASP A 181 -10.83 14.37 -19.94
N ASP A 182 -11.37 13.99 -18.77
CA ASP A 182 -10.72 14.21 -17.48
C ASP A 182 -9.42 13.42 -17.36
N VAL A 183 -9.40 12.16 -17.78
CA VAL A 183 -8.17 11.34 -17.74
C VAL A 183 -7.08 11.96 -18.62
N GLU A 184 -7.41 12.40 -19.82
CA GLU A 184 -6.44 13.07 -20.71
C GLU A 184 -5.91 14.38 -20.12
N ALA A 185 -6.79 15.19 -19.52
CA ALA A 185 -6.40 16.43 -18.84
C ALA A 185 -5.47 16.17 -17.65
N TRP A 186 -5.74 15.13 -16.85
CA TRP A 186 -4.92 14.78 -15.69
C TRP A 186 -3.57 14.18 -16.09
N VAL A 187 -3.51 13.44 -17.20
CA VAL A 187 -2.25 12.96 -17.78
C VAL A 187 -1.36 14.13 -18.20
N GLN A 188 -1.93 15.15 -18.86
CA GLN A 188 -1.21 16.37 -19.20
C GLN A 188 -0.75 17.13 -17.96
N LEU A 189 -1.62 17.28 -16.96
CA LEU A 189 -1.28 17.96 -15.70
C LEU A 189 -0.09 17.33 -14.98
N LEU A 190 -0.01 15.99 -14.97
CA LEU A 190 1.10 15.26 -14.37
C LEU A 190 2.41 15.54 -15.14
N SER A 191 2.34 15.55 -16.48
CA SER A 191 3.48 15.89 -17.34
C SER A 191 3.95 17.33 -17.15
N ASP A 192 3.04 18.30 -17.08
CA ASP A 192 3.37 19.71 -16.90
C ASP A 192 4.00 19.99 -15.53
N THR A 193 3.48 19.35 -14.48
CA THR A 193 3.93 19.58 -13.11
C THR A 193 5.31 18.98 -12.87
N SER A 194 5.50 17.72 -13.26
CA SER A 194 6.62 16.90 -12.81
C SER A 194 7.45 16.32 -13.94
N GLY A 195 7.04 16.48 -15.21
CA GLY A 195 7.74 15.92 -16.36
C GLY A 195 7.67 14.38 -16.46
N PHE A 196 6.89 13.73 -15.60
CA PHE A 196 6.69 12.28 -15.64
C PHE A 196 5.62 11.91 -16.67
N THR A 197 5.71 10.69 -17.19
CA THR A 197 4.74 10.14 -18.14
C THR A 197 3.77 9.25 -17.39
N ALA A 198 2.48 9.60 -17.38
CA ALA A 198 1.46 8.73 -16.82
C ALA A 198 1.39 7.41 -17.62
N ARG A 199 1.46 6.28 -16.91
CA ARG A 199 1.42 4.93 -17.52
C ARG A 199 0.30 4.07 -16.97
N GLU A 200 -0.17 4.36 -15.77
CA GLU A 200 -1.18 3.54 -15.10
C GLU A 200 -2.28 4.40 -14.50
N VAL A 201 -3.51 3.90 -14.66
CA VAL A 201 -4.73 4.49 -14.11
C VAL A 201 -5.39 3.47 -13.19
N LEU A 202 -5.36 3.73 -11.89
CA LEU A 202 -6.00 2.93 -10.86
C LEU A 202 -7.40 3.46 -10.55
N LEU A 203 -8.40 2.61 -10.68
CA LEU A 203 -9.80 2.95 -10.54
C LEU A 203 -10.43 2.19 -9.39
N GLY A 204 -11.20 2.90 -8.56
CA GLY A 204 -12.17 2.26 -7.68
C GLY A 204 -13.31 1.60 -8.46
N PRO A 205 -14.02 0.63 -7.88
CA PRO A 205 -15.10 -0.09 -8.56
C PRO A 205 -16.23 0.82 -9.07
N GLY A 206 -16.56 1.89 -8.34
CA GLY A 206 -17.56 2.88 -8.76
C GLY A 206 -17.08 3.73 -9.94
N ALA A 207 -15.85 4.25 -9.87
CA ALA A 207 -15.22 5.02 -10.95
C ALA A 207 -15.07 4.17 -12.23
N ALA A 208 -14.63 2.91 -12.09
CA ALA A 208 -14.55 1.97 -13.20
C ALA A 208 -15.92 1.68 -13.83
N GLY A 209 -16.98 1.59 -13.03
CA GLY A 209 -18.35 1.44 -13.52
C GLY A 209 -18.85 2.64 -14.32
N LEU A 210 -18.42 3.85 -13.98
CA LEU A 210 -18.73 5.07 -14.73
C LEU A 210 -17.91 5.17 -16.02
N LEU A 211 -16.60 4.88 -15.96
CA LEU A 211 -15.72 4.86 -17.13
C LEU A 211 -16.21 3.87 -18.20
N LYS A 212 -16.66 2.68 -17.79
CA LYS A 212 -17.22 1.66 -18.70
C LYS A 212 -18.50 2.10 -19.43
N LYS A 213 -19.16 3.18 -19.00
CA LYS A 213 -20.33 3.76 -19.71
C LYS A 213 -19.93 4.74 -20.80
N SER A 214 -18.69 5.22 -20.82
CA SER A 214 -18.20 6.09 -21.88
C SER A 214 -18.07 5.28 -23.18
N LEU A 215 -18.72 5.78 -24.24
CA LEU A 215 -18.65 5.16 -25.58
C LEU A 215 -17.22 5.22 -26.12
N ARG A 216 -16.52 6.34 -25.92
CA ARG A 216 -15.13 6.54 -26.36
C ARG A 216 -14.18 5.54 -25.71
N PHE A 217 -14.37 5.24 -24.42
CA PHE A 217 -13.58 4.21 -23.73
C PHE A 217 -13.83 2.81 -24.31
N LEU A 218 -15.10 2.47 -24.59
CA LEU A 218 -15.45 1.18 -25.18
C LEU A 218 -14.90 1.03 -26.59
N GLU A 219 -15.04 2.05 -27.44
CA GLU A 219 -14.53 2.06 -28.82
C GLU A 219 -13.00 2.00 -28.87
N ALA A 220 -12.31 2.77 -28.03
CA ALA A 220 -10.86 2.73 -27.95
C ALA A 220 -10.34 1.35 -27.52
N LEU A 221 -11.05 0.68 -26.62
CA LEU A 221 -10.72 -0.66 -26.18
C LEU A 221 -11.05 -1.70 -27.27
N ASP A 222 -12.14 -1.51 -28.04
CA ASP A 222 -12.57 -2.44 -29.10
C ASP A 222 -11.71 -2.37 -30.37
N ASN A 223 -11.29 -1.18 -30.77
CA ASN A 223 -10.41 -0.97 -31.93
C ASN A 223 -9.06 -1.71 -31.75
N ARG A 224 -8.57 -1.80 -30.51
CA ARG A 224 -7.37 -2.60 -30.18
C ARG A 224 -7.67 -4.11 -30.12
N ARG A 225 -8.89 -4.51 -29.74
CA ARG A 225 -9.30 -5.93 -29.70
C ARG A 225 -9.35 -6.57 -31.10
N GLN A 226 -9.53 -5.77 -32.15
CA GLN A 226 -9.37 -6.22 -33.54
C GLN A 226 -7.90 -6.50 -33.92
N ASP A 227 -6.94 -5.86 -33.24
CA ASP A 227 -5.50 -5.98 -33.52
C ASP A 227 -4.81 -7.08 -32.68
N GLY A 228 -5.30 -7.35 -31.46
CA GLY A 228 -4.80 -8.39 -30.55
C GLY A 228 -5.88 -9.39 -30.13
N GLY A 229 -6.08 -10.44 -30.93
CA GLY A 229 -7.18 -11.40 -30.79
C GLY A 229 -7.18 -12.29 -29.53
N ILE A 230 -7.55 -11.76 -28.37
CA ILE A 230 -7.96 -12.55 -27.20
C ILE A 230 -9.23 -11.93 -26.58
N MET A 231 -10.36 -12.64 -26.72
CA MET A 231 -11.65 -12.26 -26.12
C MET A 231 -11.71 -12.68 -24.63
N GLN A 232 -11.76 -11.71 -23.71
CA GLN A 232 -12.31 -11.92 -22.36
C GLN A 232 -13.47 -10.94 -22.12
N LEU A 233 -14.64 -11.27 -22.68
CA LEU A 233 -15.93 -10.73 -22.25
C LEU A 233 -16.47 -11.62 -21.12
N GLY A 234 -15.89 -11.44 -19.93
CA GLY A 234 -16.46 -11.96 -18.70
C GLY A 234 -16.59 -10.81 -17.69
N PRO A 235 -17.60 -10.81 -16.81
CA PRO A 235 -17.58 -9.95 -15.65
C PRO A 235 -16.28 -10.23 -14.89
N VAL A 236 -15.36 -9.26 -14.85
CA VAL A 236 -14.16 -9.43 -14.03
C VAL A 236 -14.61 -9.30 -12.58
N SER A 237 -14.86 -10.45 -11.96
CA SER A 237 -15.15 -10.56 -10.52
C SER A 237 -13.92 -10.11 -9.75
N THR A 238 -13.83 -8.81 -9.48
CA THR A 238 -12.96 -8.27 -8.45
C THR A 238 -13.69 -8.40 -7.13
N GLY A 239 -13.05 -9.01 -6.14
CA GLY A 239 -13.67 -9.33 -4.85
C GLY A 239 -13.99 -10.81 -4.62
N ALA A 240 -13.53 -11.70 -5.50
CA ALA A 240 -13.37 -13.12 -5.14
C ALA A 240 -12.11 -13.28 -4.26
N GLU A 241 -12.10 -14.29 -3.39
CA GLU A 241 -10.94 -14.70 -2.59
C GLU A 241 -9.68 -14.74 -3.50
N ASN A 242 -8.61 -14.03 -3.12
CA ASN A 242 -7.36 -13.90 -3.88
C ASN A 242 -7.40 -13.15 -5.24
N LYS A 243 -8.44 -12.35 -5.55
CA LYS A 243 -8.41 -11.47 -6.74
C LYS A 243 -8.98 -10.07 -6.45
N TYR A 244 -8.10 -9.18 -6.01
CA TYR A 244 -8.45 -7.82 -5.58
C TYR A 244 -8.29 -6.75 -6.67
N TYR A 245 -7.59 -7.07 -7.76
CA TYR A 245 -7.42 -6.17 -8.90
C TYR A 245 -7.83 -6.84 -10.23
N ALA A 246 -8.16 -6.00 -11.20
CA ALA A 246 -8.51 -6.39 -12.55
C ALA A 246 -8.00 -5.37 -13.56
N VAL A 247 -7.23 -5.83 -14.54
CA VAL A 247 -6.87 -5.01 -15.69
C VAL A 247 -8.10 -4.90 -16.60
N LEU A 248 -8.58 -3.68 -16.81
CA LEU A 248 -9.71 -3.40 -17.71
C LEU A 248 -9.27 -3.35 -19.17
N GLY A 249 -8.02 -2.93 -19.40
CA GLY A 249 -7.43 -2.78 -20.72
C GLY A 249 -6.31 -1.75 -20.72
N THR A 250 -5.66 -1.60 -21.87
CA THR A 250 -4.61 -0.62 -22.08
C THR A 250 -4.95 0.19 -23.32
N ILE A 251 -4.92 1.53 -23.22
CA ILE A 251 -5.18 2.47 -24.31
C ILE A 251 -3.94 3.35 -24.47
N GLY A 252 -3.28 3.31 -25.63
CA GLY A 252 -1.97 3.92 -25.81
C GLY A 252 -0.95 3.37 -24.81
N GLU A 253 -0.30 4.25 -24.06
CA GLU A 253 0.63 3.90 -22.97
C GLU A 253 -0.04 3.72 -21.60
N LEU A 254 -1.35 4.01 -21.48
CA LEU A 254 -2.08 3.97 -20.23
C LEU A 254 -2.74 2.60 -20.00
N THR A 255 -2.41 1.96 -18.88
CA THR A 255 -3.05 0.73 -18.42
C THR A 255 -4.09 1.03 -17.35
N PHE A 256 -5.34 0.63 -17.60
CA PHE A 256 -6.46 0.83 -16.68
C PHE A 256 -6.63 -0.39 -15.77
N ILE A 257 -6.55 -0.18 -14.47
CA ILE A 257 -6.64 -1.22 -13.44
C ILE A 257 -7.77 -0.85 -12.49
N GLN A 258 -8.74 -1.73 -12.33
CA GLN A 258 -9.73 -1.65 -11.26
C GLN A 258 -9.17 -2.34 -10.02
N TYR A 259 -9.16 -1.66 -8.87
CA TYR A 259 -8.70 -2.20 -7.60
C TYR A 259 -9.77 -2.03 -6.51
N SER A 260 -10.08 -3.13 -5.84
CA SER A 260 -11.10 -3.19 -4.79
C SER A 260 -10.72 -4.25 -3.77
N GLN A 261 -10.08 -3.81 -2.69
CA GLN A 261 -9.75 -4.65 -1.56
C GLN A 261 -10.39 -4.09 -0.28
N PRO A 262 -11.23 -4.87 0.40
CA PRO A 262 -11.88 -4.45 1.63
C PRO A 262 -10.97 -4.62 2.84
N TYR A 263 -11.12 -3.74 3.83
CA TYR A 263 -10.59 -3.90 5.18
C TYR A 263 -11.67 -3.54 6.20
N THR A 264 -11.50 -3.95 7.45
CA THR A 264 -12.47 -3.67 8.51
C THR A 264 -11.78 -2.93 9.65
N VAL A 265 -12.37 -1.83 10.09
CA VAL A 265 -11.96 -1.09 11.29
C VAL A 265 -13.19 -0.92 12.18
N GLY A 266 -13.11 -1.35 13.43
CA GLY A 266 -14.24 -1.21 14.37
C GLY A 266 -15.54 -1.89 13.94
N GLY A 267 -15.46 -2.95 13.12
CA GLY A 267 -16.65 -3.64 12.57
C GLY A 267 -17.25 -3.02 11.31
N VAL A 268 -16.71 -1.88 10.83
CA VAL A 268 -17.14 -1.24 9.58
C VAL A 268 -16.22 -1.67 8.44
N ARG A 269 -16.82 -2.22 7.37
CA ARG A 269 -16.10 -2.61 6.15
C ARG A 269 -15.87 -1.38 5.28
N ASN A 270 -14.60 -1.06 5.05
CA ASN A 270 -14.11 -0.01 4.17
C ASN A 270 -13.28 -0.63 3.04
N ASN A 271 -12.88 0.16 2.04
CA ASN A 271 -11.97 -0.28 0.98
C ASN A 271 -10.67 0.51 1.04
N PHE A 272 -9.53 -0.14 0.77
CA PHE A 272 -8.23 0.54 0.74
C PHE A 272 -8.20 1.65 -0.30
N TRP A 273 -8.84 1.42 -1.44
CA TRP A 273 -9.04 2.43 -2.47
C TRP A 273 -10.49 2.94 -2.49
N PRO A 274 -10.72 4.27 -2.50
CA PRO A 274 -12.05 4.83 -2.57
C PRO A 274 -12.81 4.36 -3.80
N SER A 275 -14.09 4.03 -3.64
CA SER A 275 -14.92 3.52 -4.76
C SER A 275 -14.99 4.49 -5.94
N MET A 276 -15.03 5.80 -5.66
CA MET A 276 -15.04 6.89 -6.65
C MET A 276 -13.67 7.56 -6.78
N GLY A 277 -12.59 6.86 -6.40
CA GLY A 277 -11.22 7.36 -6.52
C GLY A 277 -10.58 6.93 -7.83
N VAL A 278 -9.87 7.84 -8.47
CA VAL A 278 -9.04 7.62 -9.66
C VAL A 278 -7.62 8.05 -9.33
N GLY A 279 -6.65 7.18 -9.56
CA GLY A 279 -5.23 7.45 -9.36
C GLY A 279 -4.53 7.34 -10.71
N ILE A 280 -3.70 8.33 -11.05
CA ILE A 280 -2.87 8.30 -12.25
C ILE A 280 -1.44 8.46 -11.78
N PHE A 281 -0.56 7.56 -12.18
CA PHE A 281 0.84 7.61 -11.74
C PHE A 281 1.78 7.02 -12.77
N ASP A 282 3.05 7.40 -12.63
CA ASP A 282 4.17 6.71 -13.25
C ASP A 282 4.77 5.74 -12.24
N PRO A 283 4.56 4.42 -12.37
CA PRO A 283 5.11 3.44 -11.43
C PRO A 283 6.64 3.46 -11.38
N PHE A 284 7.31 3.91 -12.45
CA PHE A 284 8.77 4.00 -12.50
C PHE A 284 9.29 5.32 -11.94
N GLY A 285 8.58 6.43 -12.19
CA GLY A 285 8.93 7.75 -11.68
C GLY A 285 8.68 7.90 -10.17
N PHE A 286 7.66 7.23 -9.63
CA PHE A 286 7.29 7.34 -8.22
C PHE A 286 8.36 6.82 -7.25
N MET A 287 9.13 5.80 -7.68
CA MET A 287 10.25 5.21 -6.93
C MET A 287 9.97 5.06 -5.42
N GLY A 288 8.81 4.47 -5.09
CA GLY A 288 8.43 4.30 -3.70
C GLY A 288 9.37 3.32 -3.00
N HIS A 289 9.78 3.68 -1.79
CA HIS A 289 10.51 2.79 -0.89
C HIS A 289 9.61 2.41 0.29
N PHE A 290 9.79 1.20 0.80
CA PHE A 290 9.13 0.76 2.02
C PHE A 290 10.19 0.56 3.09
N ALA A 291 10.24 1.46 4.06
CA ALA A 291 11.25 1.43 5.10
C ALA A 291 10.73 0.77 6.38
N TYR A 292 11.61 0.04 7.06
CA TYR A 292 11.36 -0.48 8.40
C TYR A 292 12.38 0.09 9.38
N GLY A 293 11.88 0.69 10.46
CA GLY A 293 12.72 1.11 11.58
C GLY A 293 13.22 -0.10 12.39
N ALA A 294 14.32 0.09 13.11
CA ALA A 294 14.84 -0.92 14.03
C ALA A 294 13.80 -1.28 15.10
N ILE A 295 13.72 -2.55 15.47
CA ILE A 295 12.83 -3.02 16.55
C ILE A 295 13.51 -2.76 17.90
N LEU A 296 12.85 -1.97 18.75
CA LEU A 296 13.26 -1.69 20.12
C LEU A 296 12.66 -2.75 21.06
N ASP A 297 13.19 -3.96 20.96
CA ASP A 297 12.98 -5.01 21.95
C ASP A 297 14.28 -5.22 22.73
N ASN A 298 14.18 -5.35 24.06
CA ASN A 298 15.37 -5.57 24.90
C ASN A 298 16.03 -6.92 24.60
N ASP A 299 15.26 -7.89 24.10
CA ASP A 299 15.77 -9.21 23.76
C ASP A 299 16.33 -9.28 22.32
N ALA A 300 15.98 -8.31 21.46
CA ALA A 300 16.51 -8.20 20.09
C ALA A 300 16.48 -6.76 19.55
N LEU A 301 17.66 -6.13 19.45
CA LEU A 301 17.87 -4.87 18.73
C LEU A 301 18.24 -5.17 17.27
N LEU A 302 17.26 -5.60 16.48
CA LEU A 302 17.47 -6.00 15.08
C LEU A 302 16.54 -5.24 14.13
N SER A 303 17.07 -4.95 12.94
CA SER A 303 16.32 -4.39 11.82
C SER A 303 15.65 -5.52 11.05
N MET A 304 14.37 -5.75 11.32
CA MET A 304 13.59 -6.82 10.68
C MET A 304 12.22 -6.29 10.26
N GLU A 305 11.69 -6.81 9.15
CA GLU A 305 10.35 -6.46 8.67
C GLU A 305 9.25 -6.93 9.63
N ARG A 306 9.46 -8.10 10.25
CA ARG A 306 8.55 -8.75 11.20
C ARG A 306 9.36 -9.39 12.32
N PHE A 307 9.08 -9.00 13.55
CA PHE A 307 9.66 -9.62 14.74
C PHE A 307 8.57 -10.32 15.55
N PRO A 308 8.36 -11.64 15.36
CA PRO A 308 7.47 -12.42 16.21
C PRO A 308 8.16 -12.78 17.52
N ASP A 309 7.50 -12.49 18.64
CA ASP A 309 7.92 -12.86 19.98
C ASP A 309 6.80 -13.63 20.71
N MET A 310 7.20 -14.53 21.59
CA MET A 310 6.28 -15.27 22.44
C MET A 310 6.83 -15.46 23.86
N TRP A 311 5.97 -15.16 24.84
CA TRP A 311 6.30 -15.35 26.24
C TRP A 311 5.12 -15.90 27.03
N ARG A 312 5.42 -16.43 28.21
CA ARG A 312 4.40 -16.93 29.15
C ARG A 312 4.20 -15.95 30.28
N GLU A 313 2.94 -15.68 30.56
CA GLU A 313 2.57 -15.02 31.80
C GLU A 313 2.04 -16.06 32.78
N ARG A 314 2.46 -15.94 34.04
CA ARG A 314 2.19 -16.97 35.06
C ARG A 314 0.86 -16.75 35.78
N ASN A 315 0.35 -15.52 35.84
CA ASN A 315 -0.85 -15.18 36.61
C ASN A 315 -1.76 -14.17 35.88
N PRO A 316 -2.83 -14.61 35.19
CA PRO A 316 -3.23 -16.00 34.93
C PRO A 316 -2.28 -16.68 33.93
N SER A 317 -2.21 -18.02 33.96
CA SER A 317 -1.36 -18.77 33.01
C SER A 317 -1.87 -18.61 31.57
N ARG A 318 -1.07 -17.91 30.74
CA ARG A 318 -1.38 -17.66 29.34
C ARG A 318 -0.09 -17.55 28.52
N THR A 319 -0.13 -18.02 27.27
CA THR A 319 0.92 -17.72 26.30
C THR A 319 0.50 -16.45 25.55
N ILE A 320 1.37 -15.47 25.51
CA ILE A 320 1.19 -14.26 24.71
C ILE A 320 2.08 -14.40 23.49
N VAL A 321 1.54 -14.01 22.34
CA VAL A 321 2.23 -13.99 21.06
C VAL A 321 2.04 -12.59 20.50
N GLN A 322 3.12 -11.97 20.06
CA GLN A 322 3.13 -10.62 19.51
C GLN A 322 4.03 -10.57 18.29
N THR A 323 3.58 -9.92 17.21
CA THR A 323 4.45 -9.58 16.08
C THR A 323 4.66 -8.08 16.08
N GLN A 324 5.91 -7.63 16.09
CA GLN A 324 6.29 -6.23 16.04
C GLN A 324 6.79 -5.87 14.64
N ALA A 325 6.39 -4.70 14.15
CA ALA A 325 6.91 -4.10 12.92
C ALA A 325 6.89 -2.57 13.06
N ALA A 326 7.84 -1.88 12.42
CA ALA A 326 7.90 -0.42 12.35
C ALA A 326 7.90 0.08 10.89
N PRO A 327 6.81 -0.14 10.13
CA PRO A 327 6.74 0.16 8.70
C PRO A 327 6.51 1.65 8.41
N LEU A 328 7.10 2.15 7.33
CA LEU A 328 6.84 3.47 6.76
C LEU A 328 7.00 3.47 5.23
N PRO A 329 5.95 3.74 4.45
CA PRO A 329 6.10 4.03 3.04
C PRO A 329 6.74 5.41 2.84
N ILE A 330 7.71 5.48 1.94
CA ILE A 330 8.43 6.69 1.56
C ILE A 330 8.21 6.93 0.07
N ALA A 331 7.79 8.14 -0.26
CA ALA A 331 7.65 8.61 -1.64
C ALA A 331 8.65 9.75 -1.90
N PRO A 332 9.82 9.47 -2.52
CA PRO A 332 10.78 10.50 -2.87
C PRO A 332 10.21 11.49 -3.89
N GLU A 333 9.46 10.97 -4.86
CA GLU A 333 8.78 11.74 -5.91
C GLU A 333 7.26 11.59 -5.81
N PRO A 334 6.63 12.24 -4.82
CA PRO A 334 5.19 12.15 -4.64
C PRO A 334 4.41 12.80 -5.79
N ASP A 335 5.04 13.71 -6.55
CA ASP A 335 4.46 14.39 -7.72
C ASP A 335 4.32 13.47 -8.95
N ALA A 336 4.96 12.29 -8.95
CA ALA A 336 4.72 11.27 -9.96
C ALA A 336 3.36 10.54 -9.78
N SER A 337 2.52 11.02 -8.85
CA SER A 337 1.18 10.50 -8.58
C SER A 337 0.15 11.64 -8.55
N LEU A 338 -1.01 11.40 -9.16
CA LEU A 338 -2.19 12.23 -9.13
C LEU A 338 -3.36 11.41 -8.58
N PHE A 339 -4.16 12.03 -7.73
CA PHE A 339 -5.39 11.43 -7.22
C PHE A 339 -6.58 12.36 -7.44
N ALA A 340 -7.65 11.80 -7.99
CA ALA A 340 -8.90 12.48 -8.24
C ALA A 340 -10.08 11.75 -7.58
N LEU A 341 -10.91 12.48 -6.83
CA LEU A 341 -12.22 12.00 -6.38
C LEU A 341 -13.28 12.45 -7.40
N VAL A 342 -13.94 11.51 -8.05
CA VAL A 342 -14.86 11.82 -9.17
C VAL A 342 -16.32 12.07 -8.74
N ARG A 343 -16.63 11.91 -7.46
CA ARG A 343 -17.95 12.17 -6.87
C ARG A 343 -17.87 12.49 -5.39
#